data_AF-A0A2R7P1L0-F1
#
_entry.id   AF-A0A2R7P1L0-F1
#
_cell.length_a   1.000
_cell.length_b   1.000
_cell.length_c   1.000
_cell.angle_alpha   90.00
_cell.angle_beta   90.00
_cell.angle_gamma   90.00
#
_symmetry.space_group_name_H-M   'P 1'
#
loop_
_entity.id
_entity.type
_entity.pdbx_description
1 polymer ?
#
loop_
_entity_poly.entity_id
_entity_poly.type
_entity_poly.pdbx_seq_one_letter_code
_entity_poly.pdbx_strand_id
1 'polypeptide(L)'
;MPSKKLPTVPTKAVTLPDGIEIFRPGRHIDDQGVAHNFSDADVDGMAASYNPALREAPLTVGHPKDNLPAYGWVKAVARNADGVLAITPHNVEPQFAEMVAAKRFPKRSASFYPPQAPNNPTPGKWYLRHVAFLGAQPPAIA
;
A
#
# COMPACT_ATOMS: atom_id res chain seq x y z
N MET A 1 43.23 -30.26 -2.56
CA MET A 1 43.03 -29.00 -3.31
C MET A 1 42.25 -28.03 -2.42
N PRO A 2 42.71 -26.79 -2.18
CA PRO A 2 41.97 -25.86 -1.34
C PRO A 2 40.77 -25.30 -2.12
N SER A 3 39.57 -25.57 -1.63
CA SER A 3 38.33 -25.00 -2.16
C SER A 3 38.32 -23.50 -1.92
N LYS A 4 38.42 -22.71 -3.00
CA LYS A 4 38.15 -21.26 -2.97
C LYS A 4 36.69 -21.06 -2.58
N LYS A 5 36.43 -20.61 -1.34
CA LYS A 5 35.17 -19.97 -0.98
C LYS A 5 35.02 -18.72 -1.84
N LEU A 6 34.04 -18.73 -2.73
CA LEU A 6 33.63 -17.53 -3.47
C LEU A 6 33.13 -16.49 -2.45
N PRO A 7 33.58 -15.23 -2.51
CA PRO A 7 33.04 -14.19 -1.67
C PRO A 7 31.58 -13.91 -2.06
N THR A 8 30.64 -14.18 -1.16
CA THR A 8 29.27 -13.70 -1.27
C THR A 8 29.29 -12.19 -1.13
N VAL A 9 29.13 -11.48 -2.25
CA VAL A 9 28.88 -10.05 -2.27
C VAL A 9 27.58 -9.81 -1.49
N PRO A 10 27.54 -8.92 -0.48
CA PRO A 10 26.29 -8.52 0.12
C PRO A 10 25.52 -7.72 -0.93
N THR A 11 24.58 -8.36 -1.63
CA THR A 11 23.58 -7.66 -2.41
C THR A 11 22.87 -6.72 -1.44
N LYS A 12 22.99 -5.40 -1.63
CA LYS A 12 22.14 -4.45 -0.91
C LYS A 12 20.71 -4.93 -1.05
N ALA A 13 20.08 -5.35 0.05
CA ALA A 13 18.69 -5.77 0.03
C ALA A 13 17.88 -4.60 -0.51
N VAL A 14 17.28 -4.76 -1.69
CA VAL A 14 16.37 -3.76 -2.23
C VAL A 14 15.17 -3.74 -1.31
N THR A 15 15.01 -2.67 -0.56
CA THR A 15 13.83 -2.42 0.28
C THR A 15 12.96 -1.40 -0.41
N LEU A 16 11.64 -1.49 -0.19
CA LEU A 16 10.76 -0.41 -0.58
C LEU A 16 11.09 0.84 0.26
N PRO A 17 11.06 2.04 -0.35
CA PRO A 17 11.30 3.27 0.38
C PRO A 17 10.15 3.55 1.35
N ASP A 18 10.43 4.31 2.40
CA ASP A 18 9.41 4.89 3.27
C ASP A 18 8.71 6.05 2.54
N GLY A 19 7.50 6.40 2.99
CA GLY A 19 6.75 7.52 2.44
C GLY A 19 6.18 7.26 1.05
N ILE A 20 5.83 6.00 0.72
CA ILE A 20 5.16 5.69 -0.55
C ILE A 20 3.77 6.31 -0.54
N GLU A 21 3.53 7.24 -1.44
CA GLU A 21 2.21 7.84 -1.67
C GLU A 21 1.21 6.78 -2.16
N ILE A 22 0.06 6.71 -1.49
CA ILE A 22 -0.98 5.72 -1.81
C ILE A 22 -2.35 6.35 -2.07
N PHE A 23 -2.62 7.55 -1.54
CA PHE A 23 -3.95 8.14 -1.63
C PHE A 23 -3.90 9.67 -1.47
N ARG A 24 -4.64 10.40 -2.30
CA ARG A 24 -4.68 11.88 -2.29
C ARG A 24 -6.09 12.35 -1.93
N PRO A 25 -6.26 13.50 -1.27
CA PRO A 25 -7.59 14.10 -1.12
C PRO A 25 -8.21 14.42 -2.50
N GLY A 26 -9.53 14.51 -2.55
CA GLY A 26 -10.30 14.82 -3.76
C GLY A 26 -11.36 13.79 -4.10
N ARG A 27 -11.83 13.82 -5.35
CA ARG A 27 -12.89 12.94 -5.85
C ARG A 27 -12.30 11.62 -6.35
N HIS A 28 -12.75 10.51 -5.77
CA HIS A 28 -12.38 9.15 -6.14
C HIS A 28 -13.63 8.33 -6.43
N ILE A 29 -13.52 7.40 -7.37
CA ILE A 29 -14.61 6.48 -7.69
C ILE A 29 -14.24 5.13 -7.08
N ASP A 30 -15.13 4.54 -6.29
CA ASP A 30 -14.92 3.21 -5.74
C ASP A 30 -15.20 2.11 -6.77
N ASP A 31 -14.89 0.85 -6.40
CA ASP A 31 -15.09 -0.31 -7.26
C ASP A 31 -16.57 -0.56 -7.63
N GLN A 32 -17.52 0.11 -6.97
CA GLN A 32 -18.96 0.04 -7.27
C GLN A 32 -19.42 1.21 -8.16
N GLY A 33 -18.50 2.08 -8.61
CA GLY A 33 -18.80 3.24 -9.42
C GLY A 33 -19.32 4.44 -8.63
N VAL A 34 -19.26 4.42 -7.30
CA VAL A 34 -19.73 5.52 -6.45
C VAL A 34 -18.60 6.53 -6.29
N ALA A 35 -18.90 7.79 -6.61
CA ALA A 35 -17.97 8.89 -6.39
C ALA A 35 -18.01 9.34 -4.92
N HIS A 36 -16.86 9.27 -4.28
CA HIS A 36 -16.61 9.78 -2.93
C HIS A 36 -15.70 11.00 -3.03
N ASN A 37 -15.99 12.03 -2.25
CA ASN A 37 -15.13 13.20 -2.14
C ASN A 37 -14.46 13.21 -0.77
N PHE A 38 -13.14 13.05 -0.77
CA PHE A 38 -12.34 12.99 0.45
C PHE A 38 -11.71 14.35 0.71
N SER A 39 -12.05 14.94 1.84
CA SER A 39 -11.43 16.16 2.34
C SER A 39 -10.05 15.88 2.94
N ASP A 40 -9.27 16.93 3.16
CA ASP A 40 -8.01 16.85 3.89
C ASP A 40 -8.19 16.27 5.30
N ALA A 41 -9.29 16.59 5.98
CA ALA A 41 -9.62 16.07 7.29
C ALA A 41 -9.94 14.56 7.25
N ASP A 42 -10.51 14.06 6.15
CA ASP A 42 -10.72 12.62 5.96
C ASP A 42 -9.38 11.89 5.85
N VAL A 43 -8.43 12.47 5.10
CA VAL A 43 -7.08 11.91 4.94
C VAL A 43 -6.32 11.93 6.27
N ASP A 44 -6.43 13.02 7.06
CA ASP A 44 -5.88 13.07 8.42
C ASP A 44 -6.51 11.99 9.32
N GLY A 45 -7.82 11.82 9.21
CA GLY A 45 -8.57 10.78 9.93
C GLY A 45 -8.12 9.37 9.56
N MET A 46 -7.82 9.10 8.29
CA MET A 46 -7.28 7.82 7.81
C MET A 46 -5.88 7.53 8.36
N ALA A 47 -5.01 8.54 8.39
CA ALA A 47 -3.68 8.39 8.98
C ALA A 47 -3.78 8.09 10.48
N ALA A 48 -4.64 8.82 11.19
CA ALA A 48 -4.83 8.69 12.63
C ALA A 48 -5.57 7.41 13.06
N SER A 49 -6.38 6.81 12.17
CA SER A 49 -7.13 5.57 12.48
C SER A 49 -6.30 4.31 12.32
N TYR A 50 -5.24 4.34 11.50
CA TYR A 50 -4.47 3.15 11.18
C TYR A 50 -3.69 2.63 12.40
N ASN A 51 -3.87 1.34 12.70
CA ASN A 51 -3.12 0.67 13.76
C ASN A 51 -2.79 -0.78 13.34
N PRO A 52 -1.52 -1.08 12.99
CA PRO A 52 -1.14 -2.42 12.52
C PRO A 52 -1.39 -3.52 13.55
N ALA A 53 -1.48 -3.19 14.85
CA ALA A 53 -1.82 -4.16 15.90
C ALA A 53 -3.30 -4.58 15.87
N LEU A 54 -4.20 -3.75 15.33
CA LEU A 54 -5.60 -4.13 15.12
C LEU A 54 -5.76 -4.93 13.83
N ARG A 55 -5.18 -4.41 12.75
CA ARG A 55 -5.16 -5.06 11.43
C ARG A 55 -4.08 -4.46 10.56
N GLU A 56 -3.05 -5.22 10.28
CA GLU A 56 -2.01 -4.80 9.37
C GLU A 56 -2.48 -4.88 7.91
N ALA A 57 -2.23 -3.83 7.13
CA ALA A 57 -2.60 -3.78 5.72
C ALA A 57 -1.49 -4.46 4.88
N PRO A 58 -1.81 -5.50 4.09
CA PRO A 58 -0.84 -6.13 3.20
C PRO A 58 -0.57 -5.27 1.96
N LEU A 59 0.64 -5.41 1.42
CA LEU A 59 1.02 -4.96 0.08
C LEU A 59 0.70 -6.08 -0.90
N THR A 60 -0.18 -5.83 -1.86
CA THR A 60 -0.60 -6.81 -2.87
C THR A 60 -0.22 -6.34 -4.26
N VAL A 61 -0.24 -7.27 -5.22
CA VAL A 61 -0.07 -6.97 -6.65
C VAL A 61 -1.34 -7.37 -7.38
N GLY A 62 -1.89 -6.50 -8.23
CA GLY A 62 -3.09 -6.80 -9.02
C GLY A 62 -4.41 -6.28 -8.46
N HIS A 63 -5.53 -6.73 -9.04
CA HIS A 63 -6.90 -6.31 -8.70
C HIS A 63 -7.55 -7.25 -7.65
N PRO A 64 -8.65 -6.86 -6.98
CA PRO A 64 -9.16 -7.50 -5.76
C PRO A 64 -9.45 -9.01 -5.82
N LYS A 65 -9.65 -9.58 -7.02
CA LYS A 65 -9.80 -11.03 -7.23
C LYS A 65 -8.51 -11.82 -6.95
N ASP A 66 -7.36 -11.15 -6.94
CA ASP A 66 -6.01 -11.73 -6.85
C ASP A 66 -5.20 -11.16 -5.66
N ASN A 67 -5.88 -10.67 -4.60
CA ASN A 67 -5.24 -10.05 -3.42
C ASN A 67 -4.40 -11.00 -2.54
N LEU A 68 -3.93 -12.11 -3.10
CA LEU A 68 -3.07 -13.10 -2.50
C LEU A 68 -1.95 -13.43 -3.51
N PRO A 69 -0.67 -13.48 -3.08
CA PRO A 69 -0.15 -13.36 -1.73
C PRO A 69 0.14 -11.90 -1.28
N ALA A 70 0.40 -11.71 0.03
CA ALA A 70 0.94 -10.47 0.56
C ALA A 70 2.46 -10.43 0.34
N TYR A 71 2.93 -9.41 -0.39
CA TYR A 71 4.34 -9.19 -0.71
C TYR A 71 5.07 -8.32 0.33
N GLY A 72 4.36 -7.91 1.37
CA GLY A 72 4.84 -7.08 2.45
C GLY A 72 3.67 -6.51 3.24
N TRP A 73 4.00 -5.65 4.18
CA TRP A 73 3.03 -5.12 5.15
C TRP A 73 3.23 -3.62 5.35
N VAL A 74 2.18 -2.93 5.77
CA VAL A 74 2.23 -1.50 6.11
C VAL A 74 2.51 -1.34 7.60
N LYS A 75 3.70 -0.87 7.93
CA LYS A 75 4.11 -0.59 9.31
C LYS A 75 3.45 0.68 9.86
N ALA A 76 3.32 1.71 9.02
CA ALA A 76 2.74 2.99 9.43
C ALA A 76 2.09 3.70 8.24
N VAL A 77 1.10 4.55 8.55
CA VAL A 77 0.43 5.44 7.61
C VAL A 77 0.58 6.86 8.14
N ALA A 78 0.97 7.80 7.29
CA ALA A 78 1.13 9.20 7.65
C ALA A 78 0.70 10.09 6.49
N ARG A 79 0.35 11.35 6.80
CA ARG A 79 0.16 12.38 5.78
C ARG A 79 1.50 13.08 5.52
N ASN A 80 1.88 13.21 4.25
CA ASN A 80 3.11 13.90 3.86
C ASN A 80 2.90 15.43 3.80
N ALA A 81 3.99 16.17 3.53
CA ALA A 81 3.96 17.63 3.44
C ALA A 81 3.06 18.16 2.30
N ASP A 82 2.84 17.35 1.26
CA ASP A 82 1.98 17.68 0.12
C ASP A 82 0.50 17.35 0.39
N GLY A 83 0.17 16.92 1.62
CA GLY A 83 -1.19 16.58 2.02
C GLY A 83 -1.67 15.21 1.55
N VAL A 84 -0.77 14.36 1.03
CA VAL A 84 -1.03 13.03 0.48
C VAL A 84 -0.81 11.96 1.56
N LEU A 85 -1.65 10.93 1.57
CA LEU A 85 -1.46 9.76 2.42
C LEU A 85 -0.31 8.90 1.90
N ALA A 86 0.63 8.62 2.77
CA ALA A 86 1.83 7.84 2.49
C ALA A 86 2.00 6.70 3.51
N ILE A 87 2.68 5.64 3.10
CA ILE A 87 2.93 4.46 3.93
C ILE A 87 4.41 4.22 4.18
N THR A 88 4.69 3.58 5.31
CA THR A 88 5.99 2.96 5.62
C THR A 88 5.85 1.45 5.49
N PRO A 89 6.47 0.82 4.47
CA PRO A 89 6.39 -0.62 4.28
C PRO A 89 7.40 -1.36 5.18
N HIS A 90 7.11 -2.60 5.56
CA HIS A 90 8.07 -3.51 6.21
C HIS A 90 7.81 -4.97 5.83
N ASN A 91 8.74 -5.84 6.18
CA ASN A 91 8.68 -7.28 5.87
C ASN A 91 8.38 -7.55 4.39
N VAL A 92 9.00 -6.73 3.52
CA VAL A 92 8.77 -6.74 2.08
C VAL A 92 9.59 -7.83 1.43
N GLU A 93 8.97 -8.59 0.53
CA GLU A 93 9.66 -9.57 -0.30
C GLU A 93 10.69 -8.88 -1.20
N PRO A 94 11.97 -9.28 -1.18
CA PRO A 94 13.02 -8.63 -1.96
C PRO A 94 12.73 -8.58 -3.46
N GLN A 95 12.20 -9.67 -4.03
CA GLN A 95 11.87 -9.72 -5.45
C GLN A 95 10.78 -8.72 -5.82
N PHE A 96 9.79 -8.52 -4.93
CA PHE A 96 8.76 -7.52 -5.14
C PHE A 96 9.33 -6.09 -5.09
N ALA A 97 10.20 -5.80 -4.13
CA ALA A 97 10.88 -4.51 -4.04
C ALA A 97 11.71 -4.21 -5.31
N GLU A 98 12.39 -5.21 -5.87
CA GLU A 98 13.09 -5.11 -7.16
C GLU A 98 12.14 -4.80 -8.32
N MET A 99 10.96 -5.45 -8.39
CA MET A 99 9.97 -5.17 -9.42
C MET A 99 9.41 -3.75 -9.33
N VAL A 100 9.17 -3.25 -8.12
CA VAL A 100 8.72 -1.87 -7.89
C VAL A 100 9.82 -0.87 -8.27
N ALA A 101 11.07 -1.14 -7.89
CA ALA A 101 12.24 -0.33 -8.28
C ALA A 101 12.45 -0.32 -9.81
N ALA A 102 12.21 -1.45 -10.47
CA ALA A 102 12.22 -1.58 -11.93
C ALA A 102 10.97 -0.96 -12.61
N LYS A 103 10.12 -0.24 -11.86
CA LYS A 103 8.91 0.44 -12.34
C LYS A 103 7.90 -0.50 -13.03
N ARG A 104 7.87 -1.78 -12.66
CA ARG A 104 6.87 -2.74 -13.20
C ARG A 104 5.45 -2.45 -12.72
N PHE A 105 5.32 -1.80 -11.57
CA PHE A 105 4.04 -1.37 -10.99
C PHE A 105 4.01 0.16 -10.86
N PRO A 106 3.78 0.90 -11.95
CA PRO A 106 3.82 2.36 -11.93
C PRO A 106 2.67 2.96 -11.12
N LYS A 107 1.57 2.23 -10.95
CA LYS A 107 0.37 2.69 -10.25
C LYS A 107 0.23 1.98 -8.91
N ARG A 108 -0.44 2.65 -7.97
CA ARG A 108 -0.78 2.14 -6.63
C ARG A 108 -2.21 2.53 -6.33
N SER A 109 -2.92 1.67 -5.63
CA SER A 109 -4.28 1.93 -5.16
C SER A 109 -4.39 1.52 -3.70
N ALA A 110 -4.94 2.41 -2.88
CA ALA A 110 -5.27 2.11 -1.50
C ALA A 110 -6.74 1.72 -1.41
N SER A 111 -7.01 0.56 -0.82
CA SER A 111 -8.37 0.15 -0.48
C SER A 111 -8.62 0.43 0.99
N PHE A 112 -9.78 1.00 1.31
CA PHE A 112 -10.18 1.33 2.67
C PHE A 112 -11.47 0.62 3.06
N TYR A 113 -11.61 0.30 4.34
CA TYR A 113 -12.90 0.01 4.94
C TYR A 113 -13.67 1.33 5.16
N PRO A 114 -14.91 1.44 4.70
CA PRO A 114 -15.74 2.58 5.04
C PRO A 114 -16.10 2.58 6.53
N PRO A 115 -16.44 3.76 7.10
CA PRO A 115 -16.80 3.89 8.52
C PRO A 115 -17.92 2.95 8.99
N GLN A 116 -18.84 2.60 8.09
CA GLN A 116 -19.99 1.73 8.36
C GLN A 116 -19.73 0.24 8.04
N ALA A 117 -18.54 -0.13 7.56
CA ALA A 117 -18.26 -1.52 7.26
C ALA A 117 -18.26 -2.39 8.53
N PRO A 118 -18.98 -3.52 8.56
CA PRO A 118 -19.11 -4.35 9.77
C PRO A 118 -17.80 -5.02 10.19
N ASN A 119 -16.83 -5.14 9.29
CA ASN A 119 -15.51 -5.71 9.54
C ASN A 119 -14.40 -4.65 9.67
N ASN A 120 -14.78 -3.38 9.84
CA ASN A 120 -13.83 -2.29 10.06
C ASN A 120 -13.25 -2.38 11.49
N PRO A 121 -11.90 -2.46 11.64
CA PRO A 121 -11.26 -2.50 12.95
C PRO A 121 -11.48 -1.22 13.78
N THR A 122 -11.79 -0.10 13.14
CA THR A 122 -12.09 1.18 13.77
C THR A 122 -13.45 1.70 13.29
N PRO A 123 -14.56 1.25 13.90
CA PRO A 123 -15.90 1.71 13.52
C PRO A 123 -16.02 3.24 13.55
N GLY A 124 -16.70 3.80 12.56
CA GLY A 124 -16.88 5.26 12.44
C GLY A 124 -15.71 6.01 11.80
N LYS A 125 -14.61 5.33 11.43
CA LYS A 125 -13.48 5.94 10.71
C LYS A 125 -13.11 5.12 9.47
N TRP A 126 -12.56 5.78 8.45
CA TRP A 126 -11.94 5.07 7.33
C TRP A 126 -10.69 4.32 7.81
N TYR A 127 -10.50 3.08 7.37
CA TYR A 127 -9.36 2.26 7.80
C TYR A 127 -8.68 1.59 6.61
N LEU A 128 -7.34 1.65 6.54
CA LEU A 128 -6.58 1.07 5.42
C LEU A 128 -6.71 -0.47 5.41
N ARG A 129 -7.24 -1.02 4.32
CA ARG A 129 -7.46 -2.45 4.15
C ARG A 129 -6.26 -3.15 3.51
N HIS A 130 -5.78 -2.64 2.38
CA HIS A 130 -4.60 -3.13 1.66
C HIS A 130 -4.11 -2.06 0.68
N VAL A 131 -2.86 -2.19 0.23
CA VAL A 131 -2.27 -1.34 -0.81
C VAL A 131 -1.89 -2.22 -1.99
N ALA A 132 -2.58 -2.02 -3.11
CA ALA A 132 -2.36 -2.77 -4.34
C ALA A 132 -1.39 -2.04 -5.27
N PHE A 133 -0.38 -2.74 -5.76
CA PHE A 133 0.55 -2.29 -6.78
C PHE A 133 0.08 -2.78 -8.14
N LEU A 134 -0.23 -1.83 -9.02
CA LEU A 134 -0.88 -2.09 -10.30
C LEU A 134 0.12 -1.91 -11.45
N GLY A 135 0.25 -2.97 -12.25
CA GLY A 135 1.11 -3.01 -13.44
C GLY A 135 0.49 -2.31 -14.65
N ALA A 136 1.02 -2.60 -15.84
CA ALA A 136 0.57 -2.02 -17.12
C ALA A 136 -0.82 -2.48 -17.61
N GLN A 137 -1.63 -3.09 -16.75
CA GLN A 137 -3.04 -3.32 -17.04
C GLN A 137 -3.80 -2.00 -16.84
N PRO A 138 -4.55 -1.51 -17.84
CA PRO A 138 -5.33 -0.28 -17.69
C PRO A 138 -6.24 -0.40 -16.46
N PRO A 139 -6.42 0.69 -15.68
CA PRO A 139 -7.36 0.67 -14.58
C PRO A 139 -8.72 0.27 -15.13
N ALA A 140 -9.46 -0.55 -14.39
CA ALA A 140 -10.88 -0.64 -14.60
C ALA A 140 -11.47 0.74 -14.26
N ILE A 141 -11.54 1.61 -15.27
CA ILE A 141 -12.16 2.95 -15.31
C ILE A 141 -11.23 4.11 -14.92
N ALA A 142 -11.37 5.21 -15.69
CA ALA A 142 -10.75 6.53 -15.56
C ALA A 142 -11.77 7.55 -15.03
#